data_AF-A0A940TUT3-F1
#
_entry.id   AF-A0A940TUT3-F1
#
_cell.length_a   1.000
_cell.length_b   1.000
_cell.length_c   1.000
_cell.angle_alpha   90.00
_cell.angle_beta   90.00
_cell.angle_gamma   90.00
#
_symmetry.space_group_name_H-M   'P 1'
#
loop_
_entity.id
_entity.type
_entity.pdbx_description
1 polymer ?
#
loop_
_entity_poly.entity_id
_entity_poly.type
_entity_poly.pdbx_seq_one_letter_code
_entity_poly.pdbx_strand_id
1 'polypeptide(L)'
;TDPTVTGDPDILLIGDYNSYAMEDPITVIQIAGFTNLIESFLGLGVYSYVFDGQWGYLDYALGSASLISQVNGVGDYHINADEPSVLDYNTEFKSAGQIVSLYAPDQFRASDHDPVIIGLNLTHTVMLPLVVR
;
A
#
# COMPACT_ATOMS: atom_id res chain seq x y z
N THR A 1 8.67 -19.28 8.79
CA THR A 1 9.74 -19.02 9.77
C THR A 1 9.39 -17.72 10.47
N ASP A 2 9.56 -17.64 11.79
CA ASP A 2 9.26 -16.44 12.62
C ASP A 2 10.60 -15.84 13.11
N PRO A 3 11.30 -15.06 12.26
CA PRO A 3 12.65 -14.58 12.57
C PRO A 3 12.66 -13.52 13.68
N THR A 4 11.53 -12.86 13.92
CA THR A 4 11.35 -11.83 14.96
C THR A 4 10.75 -12.39 16.25
N VAL A 5 10.39 -13.67 16.27
CA VAL A 5 9.82 -14.40 17.41
C VAL A 5 8.54 -13.74 17.94
N THR A 6 7.69 -13.25 17.03
CA THR A 6 6.41 -12.62 17.41
C THR A 6 5.43 -13.67 17.93
N GLY A 7 5.47 -14.88 17.40
CA GLY A 7 4.46 -15.92 17.62
C GLY A 7 3.08 -15.58 17.04
N ASP A 8 2.95 -14.44 16.36
CA ASP A 8 1.70 -13.93 15.82
C ASP A 8 1.53 -14.40 14.36
N PRO A 9 0.47 -15.17 14.03
CA PRO A 9 0.22 -15.60 12.66
C PRO A 9 -0.27 -14.46 11.75
N ASP A 10 -0.68 -13.32 12.32
CA ASP A 10 -1.19 -12.17 11.60
C ASP A 10 -0.03 -11.36 11.00
N ILE A 11 0.18 -11.54 9.69
CA ILE A 11 1.29 -10.94 8.96
C ILE A 11 0.72 -10.04 7.86
N LEU A 12 1.12 -8.77 7.89
CA LEU A 12 0.89 -7.81 6.82
C LEU A 12 2.23 -7.51 6.16
N LEU A 13 2.35 -7.81 4.87
CA LEU A 13 3.45 -7.33 4.04
C LEU A 13 2.95 -6.10 3.28
N ILE A 14 3.63 -4.97 3.44
CA ILE A 14 3.20 -3.69 2.87
C ILE A 14 4.38 -2.91 2.31
N GLY A 15 4.19 -2.29 1.15
CA GLY A 15 5.14 -1.38 0.52
C GLY A 15 5.26 -1.60 -0.98
N ASP A 16 6.20 -0.88 -1.59
CA ASP A 16 6.53 -0.97 -3.00
C ASP A 16 7.37 -2.22 -3.31
N TYR A 17 6.81 -3.12 -4.13
CA TYR A 17 7.48 -4.33 -4.60
C TYR A 17 8.15 -4.16 -5.97
N ASN A 18 7.96 -3.02 -6.63
CA ASN A 18 8.40 -2.76 -8.00
C ASN A 18 7.97 -3.86 -8.99
N SER A 19 6.77 -4.41 -8.79
CA SER A 19 6.20 -5.45 -9.63
C SER A 19 4.70 -5.27 -9.85
N TYR A 20 4.24 -5.50 -11.08
CA TYR A 20 2.81 -5.54 -11.37
C TYR A 20 2.16 -6.84 -10.86
N ALA A 21 0.82 -6.81 -10.71
CA ALA A 21 0.07 -7.82 -9.95
C ALA A 21 0.22 -9.26 -10.45
N MET A 22 0.55 -9.45 -11.73
CA MET A 22 0.72 -10.75 -12.36
C MET A 22 2.19 -11.15 -12.56
N GLU A 23 3.14 -10.36 -12.07
CA GLU A 23 4.55 -10.70 -12.13
C GLU A 23 4.95 -11.74 -11.08
N ASP A 24 6.03 -12.47 -11.37
CA ASP A 24 6.54 -13.57 -10.54
C ASP A 24 6.67 -13.21 -9.05
N PRO A 25 7.20 -12.04 -8.63
CA PRO A 25 7.33 -11.71 -7.22
C PRO A 25 6.00 -11.71 -6.46
N ILE A 26 4.95 -11.16 -7.07
CA ILE A 26 3.62 -11.08 -6.45
C ILE A 26 2.94 -12.43 -6.46
N THR A 27 3.00 -13.14 -7.59
CA THR A 27 2.39 -14.47 -7.71
C THR A 27 3.00 -15.48 -6.73
N VAL A 28 4.31 -15.45 -6.49
CA VAL A 28 4.98 -16.30 -5.51
C VAL A 28 4.47 -16.04 -4.08
N ILE A 29 4.28 -14.77 -3.71
CA ILE A 29 3.76 -14.40 -2.39
C ILE A 29 2.30 -14.87 -2.23
N GLN A 30 1.49 -14.72 -3.27
CA GLN A 30 0.11 -15.21 -3.27
C GLN A 30 0.03 -16.75 -3.18
N ILE A 31 0.88 -17.48 -3.91
CA ILE A 31 1.00 -18.94 -3.83
C ILE A 31 1.41 -19.38 -2.41
N ALA A 32 2.23 -18.58 -1.71
CA ALA A 32 2.59 -18.81 -0.32
C ALA A 32 1.44 -18.59 0.68
N GLY A 33 0.24 -18.21 0.22
CA GLY A 33 -0.97 -18.09 1.02
C GLY A 33 -1.31 -16.67 1.49
N PHE A 34 -0.65 -15.66 0.94
CA PHE A 34 -0.99 -14.26 1.20
C PHE A 34 -2.08 -13.77 0.23
N THR A 35 -2.99 -12.96 0.73
CA THR A 35 -4.05 -12.34 -0.09
C THR A 35 -3.65 -10.93 -0.46
N ASN A 36 -3.77 -10.57 -1.74
CA ASN A 36 -3.68 -9.19 -2.18
C ASN A 36 -4.92 -8.41 -1.73
N LEU A 37 -4.77 -7.60 -0.68
CA LEU A 37 -5.86 -6.88 -0.07
C LEU A 37 -6.37 -5.73 -0.96
N ILE A 38 -5.51 -5.14 -1.79
CA ILE A 38 -5.90 -4.07 -2.72
C ILE A 38 -6.89 -4.62 -3.74
N GLU A 39 -6.49 -5.66 -4.49
CA GLU A 39 -7.37 -6.31 -5.47
C GLU A 39 -8.62 -6.92 -4.81
N SER A 40 -8.46 -7.54 -3.63
CA SER A 40 -9.58 -8.20 -2.94
C SER A 40 -10.67 -7.23 -2.46
N PHE A 41 -10.32 -5.99 -2.13
CA PHE A 41 -11.27 -5.00 -1.59
C PHE A 41 -11.71 -3.97 -2.63
N LEU A 42 -10.84 -3.60 -3.57
CA LEU A 42 -11.09 -2.56 -4.56
C LEU A 42 -11.44 -3.12 -5.95
N GLY A 43 -11.16 -4.39 -6.20
CA GLY A 43 -11.47 -5.09 -7.44
C GLY A 43 -10.42 -4.93 -8.52
N LEU A 44 -10.78 -5.33 -9.74
CA LEU A 44 -9.92 -5.24 -10.92
C LEU A 44 -9.86 -3.80 -11.46
N GLY A 45 -8.71 -3.44 -12.03
CA GLY A 45 -8.50 -2.11 -12.63
C GLY A 45 -8.10 -1.02 -11.63
N VAL A 46 -7.85 -1.39 -10.37
CA VAL A 46 -7.22 -0.53 -9.38
C VAL A 46 -5.80 -0.12 -9.82
N TYR A 47 -5.41 1.10 -9.47
CA TYR A 47 -4.12 1.67 -9.78
C TYR A 47 -3.71 2.63 -8.66
N SER A 48 -2.41 2.80 -8.48
CA SER A 48 -1.82 3.81 -7.60
C SER A 48 -0.56 4.41 -8.21
N TYR A 49 -0.24 4.05 -9.46
CA TYR A 49 0.98 4.41 -10.15
C TYR A 49 0.77 4.48 -11.67
N VAL A 50 1.42 5.45 -12.30
CA VAL A 50 1.43 5.61 -13.76
C VAL A 50 2.86 5.74 -14.25
N PHE A 51 3.26 4.86 -15.17
CA PHE A 51 4.57 4.90 -15.83
C PHE A 51 4.41 4.77 -17.33
N ASP A 52 4.99 5.70 -18.09
CA ASP A 52 4.92 5.74 -19.56
C ASP A 52 3.50 5.56 -20.12
N GLY A 53 2.50 6.09 -19.41
CA GLY A 53 1.08 6.01 -19.78
C GLY A 53 0.40 4.69 -19.44
N GLN A 54 1.11 3.74 -18.84
CA GLN A 54 0.53 2.51 -18.29
C GLN A 54 0.12 2.71 -16.83
N TRP A 55 -1.07 2.24 -16.49
CA TRP A 55 -1.68 2.38 -15.17
C TRP A 55 -1.64 1.05 -14.45
N GLY A 56 -1.29 1.07 -13.17
CA GLY A 56 -1.30 -0.09 -12.29
C GLY A 56 -0.89 0.31 -10.88
N TYR A 57 -0.45 -0.65 -10.08
CA TYR A 57 0.04 -0.42 -8.73
C TYR A 57 1.26 -1.30 -8.49
N LEU A 58 2.24 -0.74 -7.78
CA LEU A 58 3.48 -1.42 -7.37
C LEU A 58 3.57 -1.53 -5.85
N ASP A 59 2.82 -0.70 -5.13
CA ASP A 59 2.61 -0.80 -3.70
C ASP A 59 1.52 -1.83 -3.40
N TYR A 60 1.83 -2.76 -2.51
CA TYR A 60 0.89 -3.81 -2.11
C TYR A 60 0.58 -3.75 -0.63
N ALA A 61 -0.60 -4.28 -0.30
CA ALA A 61 -0.94 -4.79 1.01
C ALA A 61 -1.27 -6.28 0.87
N LEU A 62 -0.37 -7.16 1.34
CA LEU A 62 -0.49 -8.61 1.25
C LEU A 62 -0.69 -9.18 2.65
N GLY A 63 -1.88 -9.69 2.94
CA GLY A 63 -2.27 -10.19 4.26
C GLY A 63 -2.21 -11.72 4.38
N SER A 64 -1.71 -12.23 5.50
CA SER A 64 -1.83 -13.66 5.83
C SER A 64 -3.29 -14.05 6.02
N ALA A 65 -3.61 -15.34 5.85
CA ALA A 65 -4.98 -15.84 5.98
C ALA A 65 -5.64 -15.52 7.34
N SER A 66 -4.87 -15.47 8.44
CA SER A 66 -5.40 -15.15 9.77
C SER A 66 -5.70 -13.65 9.94
N LEU A 67 -4.90 -12.78 9.30
CA LEU A 67 -5.09 -11.33 9.34
C LEU A 67 -6.38 -10.88 8.63
N ILE A 68 -6.83 -11.60 7.59
CA ILE A 68 -7.96 -11.16 6.73
C ILE A 68 -9.21 -10.79 7.53
N SER A 69 -9.53 -11.57 8.57
CA SER A 69 -10.71 -11.33 9.40
C SER A 69 -10.65 -10.02 10.20
N GLN A 70 -9.46 -9.43 10.34
CA GLN A 70 -9.21 -8.18 11.05
C GLN A 70 -9.13 -6.98 10.10
N VAL A 71 -9.14 -7.18 8.78
CA VAL A 71 -9.11 -6.09 7.81
C VAL A 71 -10.50 -5.45 7.73
N ASN A 72 -10.61 -4.20 8.16
CA ASN A 72 -11.85 -3.42 8.13
C ASN A 72 -12.10 -2.79 6.77
N GLY A 73 -11.03 -2.45 6.03
CA GLY A 73 -11.11 -1.86 4.72
C GLY A 73 -9.73 -1.53 4.15
N VAL A 74 -9.69 -1.32 2.84
CA VAL A 74 -8.51 -0.91 2.07
C VAL A 74 -8.94 0.23 1.15
N GLY A 75 -8.05 1.16 0.86
CA GLY A 75 -8.28 2.23 -0.11
C GLY A 75 -6.97 2.80 -0.65
N ASP A 76 -6.95 3.13 -1.92
CA ASP A 76 -5.89 3.95 -2.50
C ASP A 76 -6.30 5.41 -2.45
N TYR A 77 -5.42 6.26 -1.90
CA TYR A 77 -5.71 7.68 -1.75
C TYR A 77 -5.19 8.46 -2.96
N HIS A 78 -6.06 8.63 -3.96
CA HIS A 78 -5.74 9.30 -5.22
C HIS A 78 -5.44 10.79 -5.06
N ILE A 79 -4.17 11.11 -4.79
CA ILE A 79 -3.67 12.49 -4.67
C ILE A 79 -2.38 12.70 -5.48
N ASN A 80 -1.82 11.66 -6.07
CA ASN A 80 -0.46 11.67 -6.62
C ASN A 80 -0.38 11.11 -8.06
N ALA A 81 -0.90 9.90 -8.30
CA ALA A 81 -0.67 9.20 -9.58
C ALA A 81 -1.34 9.92 -10.77
N ASP A 82 -2.51 10.51 -10.53
CA ASP A 82 -3.27 11.29 -11.51
C ASP A 82 -2.67 12.69 -11.76
N GLU A 83 -1.82 13.18 -10.86
CA GLU A 83 -1.25 14.53 -10.95
C GLU A 83 -0.07 14.59 -11.94
N PRO A 84 0.02 15.66 -12.76
CA PRO A 84 1.16 15.83 -13.65
C PRO A 84 2.49 15.87 -12.91
N SER A 85 3.50 15.13 -13.41
CA SER A 85 4.84 15.09 -12.80
C SER A 85 5.50 16.46 -12.66
N VAL A 86 5.16 17.43 -13.53
CA VAL A 86 5.69 18.80 -13.47
C VAL A 86 5.23 19.59 -12.23
N LEU A 87 4.20 19.13 -11.52
CA LEU A 87 3.72 19.75 -10.28
C LEU A 87 4.45 19.23 -9.03
N ASP A 88 5.34 18.24 -9.18
CA ASP A 88 6.12 17.72 -8.07
C ASP A 88 7.09 18.77 -7.49
N TYR A 89 7.65 18.45 -6.32
CA TYR A 89 8.59 19.31 -5.60
C TYR A 89 10.01 19.33 -6.21
N ASN A 90 10.29 18.48 -7.20
CA ASN A 90 11.60 18.40 -7.86
C ASN A 90 11.86 19.69 -8.66
N THR A 91 13.11 20.01 -8.97
CA THR A 91 13.47 21.28 -9.67
C THR A 91 14.10 21.06 -11.04
N GLU A 92 14.41 19.81 -11.35
CA GLU A 92 14.96 19.33 -12.60
C GLU A 92 14.02 19.69 -13.75
N PHE A 93 14.61 20.12 -14.87
CA PHE A 93 13.89 20.48 -16.10
C PHE A 93 12.84 21.61 -15.94
N LYS A 94 12.83 22.32 -14.80
CA LYS A 94 12.01 23.52 -14.56
C LYS A 94 12.85 24.80 -14.72
N SER A 95 12.29 25.81 -15.36
CA SER A 95 12.83 27.17 -15.33
C SER A 95 12.61 27.82 -13.96
N ALA A 96 13.36 28.88 -13.65
CA ALA A 96 13.19 29.63 -12.41
C ALA A 96 11.75 30.16 -12.20
N GLY A 97 11.05 30.51 -13.28
CA GLY A 97 9.64 30.90 -13.21
C GLY A 97 8.73 29.72 -12.88
N GLN A 98 8.97 28.56 -13.49
CA GLN A 98 8.18 27.34 -13.26
C GLN A 98 8.33 26.81 -11.83
N ILE A 99 9.53 26.87 -11.24
CA ILE A 99 9.76 26.47 -9.84
C ILE A 99 8.83 27.26 -8.89
N VAL A 100 8.61 28.54 -9.17
CA VAL A 100 7.74 29.39 -8.34
C VAL A 100 6.26 29.18 -8.67
N SER A 101 5.90 28.96 -9.94
CA SER A 101 4.51 28.97 -10.38
C SER A 101 3.81 27.62 -10.33
N LEU A 102 4.55 26.50 -10.39
CA LEU A 102 3.99 25.15 -10.49
C LEU A 102 3.98 24.38 -9.18
N TYR A 103 4.72 24.85 -8.17
CA TYR A 103 4.70 24.25 -6.84
C TYR A 103 3.50 24.73 -6.03
N ALA A 104 2.80 23.80 -5.39
CA ALA A 104 1.79 24.06 -4.38
C ALA A 104 2.17 23.35 -3.06
N PRO A 105 2.13 24.03 -1.90
CA PRO A 105 2.41 23.43 -0.60
C PRO A 105 1.17 22.72 -0.04
N ASP A 106 0.53 21.88 -0.84
CA ASP A 106 -0.60 21.05 -0.44
C ASP A 106 -0.24 19.55 -0.54
N GLN A 107 -1.24 18.67 -0.49
CA GLN A 107 -1.04 17.23 -0.44
C GLN A 107 -0.87 16.58 -1.82
N PHE A 108 -1.19 17.31 -2.89
CA PHE A 108 -1.21 16.74 -4.23
C PHE A 108 0.20 16.64 -4.80
N ARG A 109 0.48 15.58 -5.55
CA ARG A 109 1.79 15.31 -6.17
C ARG A 109 2.97 15.35 -5.19
N ALA A 110 2.74 14.95 -3.94
CA ALA A 110 3.79 14.76 -2.94
C ALA A 110 4.64 13.49 -3.20
N SER A 111 4.12 12.58 -4.04
CA SER A 111 4.78 11.38 -4.53
C SER A 111 4.34 11.12 -5.99
N ASP A 112 5.02 10.22 -6.67
CA ASP A 112 4.58 9.61 -7.93
C ASP A 112 3.64 8.40 -7.74
N HIS A 113 3.43 7.97 -6.49
CA HIS A 113 2.52 6.89 -6.11
C HIS A 113 1.39 7.39 -5.20
N ASP A 114 0.18 6.85 -5.35
CA ASP A 114 -0.91 7.05 -4.40
C ASP A 114 -0.69 6.20 -3.13
N PRO A 115 -0.91 6.75 -1.93
CA PRO A 115 -0.77 5.98 -0.70
C PRO A 115 -1.82 4.87 -0.56
N VAL A 116 -1.36 3.69 -0.14
CA VAL A 116 -2.24 2.58 0.29
C VAL A 116 -2.67 2.80 1.74
N ILE A 117 -3.98 2.77 1.99
CA ILE A 117 -4.60 2.90 3.32
C ILE A 117 -5.23 1.56 3.71
N ILE A 118 -4.93 1.09 4.92
CA ILE A 118 -5.46 -0.17 5.46
C ILE A 118 -6.05 0.11 6.84
N GLY A 119 -7.34 -0.19 7.01
CA GLY A 119 -7.99 -0.17 8.31
C GLY A 119 -7.97 -1.56 8.96
N LEU A 120 -7.55 -1.65 10.22
CA LEU A 120 -7.52 -2.90 10.99
C LEU A 120 -8.39 -2.80 12.25
N ASN A 121 -9.20 -3.82 12.49
CA ASN A 121 -9.96 -4.02 13.73
C ASN A 121 -9.22 -5.05 14.59
N LEU A 122 -8.24 -4.59 15.37
CA LEU A 122 -7.42 -5.46 16.20
C LEU A 122 -8.16 -5.83 17.48
N THR A 123 -8.34 -7.13 17.73
CA THR A 123 -8.87 -7.64 19.00
C THR A 123 -7.73 -8.13 19.87
N HIS A 124 -7.51 -7.49 21.02
CA HIS A 124 -6.57 -7.99 22.01
C HIS A 124 -7.26 -9.01 22.91
N THR A 125 -6.84 -10.28 22.83
CA THR A 125 -7.28 -11.28 23.83
C THR A 125 -6.53 -11.01 25.13
N VAL A 126 -7.19 -10.38 26.10
CA VAL A 126 -6.66 -10.30 27.46
C VAL A 126 -6.78 -11.68 28.10
N MET A 127 -5.70 -12.43 28.15
CA MET A 127 -5.58 -13.61 29.01
C MET A 127 -5.59 -13.14 30.47
N LEU A 128 -6.78 -13.01 31.07
CA LEU A 128 -6.89 -12.83 32.51
C LEU A 128 -6.29 -14.07 33.18
N PRO A 129 -5.41 -13.93 34.19
CA PRO A 129 -4.93 -15.09 34.92
C PRO A 129 -6.13 -15.76 35.57
N LEU A 130 -6.34 -17.04 35.24
CA LEU A 130 -7.30 -17.89 35.93
C LEU A 130 -6.83 -18.05 37.38
N VAL A 131 -7.29 -17.16 38.27
CA VAL A 131 -7.16 -17.37 39.71
C VAL A 131 -8.23 -18.39 40.09
N VAL A 132 -7.87 -19.67 40.00
CA VAL A 132 -8.64 -20.73 40.67
C VAL A 132 -8.42 -20.54 42.17
N ARG A 133 -9.49 -20.20 42.90
CA ARG A 133 -9.51 -20.25 44.37
C ARG A 133 -9.96 -21.63 44.84
#